data_AF-A0A179V9V0-F1
#
_entry.id   AF-A0A179V9V0-F1
#
_cell.length_a   1.000
_cell.length_b   1.000
_cell.length_c   1.000
_cell.angle_alpha   90.00
_cell.angle_beta   90.00
_cell.angle_gamma   90.00
#
_symmetry.space_group_name_H-M   'P 1'
#
loop_
_entity.id
_entity.type
_entity.pdbx_description
1 polymer ?
#
loop_
_entity_poly.entity_id
_entity_poly.type
_entity_poly.pdbx_seq_one_letter_code
_entity_poly.pdbx_strand_id
1 'polypeptide(L)'
;MNGRSPALLHFGLNSPGQTPKQLLYTDAPGEWFTQWAEEPSEAEGAQWVANHADAFVLLADSDALSGPHRGVARAEYESLAIQLATTAQKRVVVPVLAKADIPVPEPIAAFLTNLNKRLFGRETILVSVKSTAFQPITAPIDQGVEAALLGRYASTYENDDGWARQVAPRINSRFRA
;
A
#
# COMPACT_ATOMS: atom_id res chain seq x y z
N MET A 1 -1.93 -3.28 28.71
CA MET A 1 -2.41 -1.89 28.50
C MET A 1 -1.31 -1.06 27.85
N ASN A 2 -1.10 -1.22 26.54
CA ASN A 2 -0.35 -0.25 25.73
C ASN A 2 -0.75 -0.36 24.24
N GLY A 3 -2.05 -0.47 23.96
CA GLY A 3 -2.57 -0.33 22.60
C GLY A 3 -2.36 1.10 22.12
N ARG A 4 -1.31 1.34 21.34
CA ARG A 4 -1.06 2.66 20.74
C ARG A 4 -2.10 2.88 19.64
N SER A 5 -2.81 4.01 19.68
CA SER A 5 -3.69 4.40 18.58
C SER A 5 -2.87 4.77 17.34
N PRO A 6 -3.31 4.39 16.12
CA PRO A 6 -2.67 4.82 14.88
C PRO A 6 -2.60 6.35 14.80
N ALA A 7 -1.46 6.90 14.33
CA ALA A 7 -1.40 8.29 13.94
C ALA A 7 -2.29 8.49 12.71
N LEU A 8 -3.13 9.53 12.71
CA LEU A 8 -4.08 9.82 11.65
C LEU A 8 -3.84 11.20 11.04
N LEU A 9 -3.82 11.25 9.71
CA LEU A 9 -3.73 12.48 8.93
C LEU A 9 -4.94 12.58 8.00
N HIS A 10 -5.79 13.57 8.26
CA HIS A 10 -7.03 13.80 7.51
C HIS A 10 -6.86 14.98 6.54
N PHE A 11 -7.14 14.74 5.25
CA PHE A 11 -7.14 15.76 4.20
C PHE A 11 -8.46 15.79 3.45
N GLY A 12 -9.05 16.99 3.34
CA GLY A 12 -10.21 17.25 2.49
C GLY A 12 -9.79 17.88 1.16
N LEU A 13 -10.23 17.26 0.06
CA LEU A 13 -10.04 17.77 -1.29
C LEU A 13 -11.37 18.31 -1.82
N ASN A 14 -11.43 19.62 -2.00
CA ASN A 14 -12.58 20.32 -2.55
C ASN A 14 -12.22 20.86 -3.94
N SER A 15 -12.93 20.38 -4.96
CA SER A 15 -12.82 20.90 -6.33
C SER A 15 -14.18 21.45 -6.76
N PRO A 16 -14.24 22.64 -7.40
CA PRO A 16 -15.51 23.20 -7.86
C PRO A 16 -16.27 22.22 -8.76
N GLY A 17 -17.56 22.01 -8.48
CA GLY A 17 -18.42 21.10 -9.24
C GLY A 17 -18.17 19.60 -8.99
N GLN A 18 -17.33 19.23 -8.02
CA GLN A 18 -17.13 17.84 -7.61
C GLN A 18 -17.54 17.63 -6.16
N THR A 19 -17.98 16.40 -5.84
CA THR A 19 -18.20 15.99 -4.45
C THR A 19 -16.88 16.10 -3.67
N PRO A 20 -16.89 16.74 -2.48
CA PRO A 20 -15.74 16.73 -1.57
C PRO A 20 -15.21 15.32 -1.33
N LYS A 21 -13.90 15.12 -1.43
CA LYS A 21 -13.25 13.84 -1.12
C LYS A 21 -12.50 13.99 0.19
N GLN A 22 -12.69 13.03 1.10
CA GLN A 22 -11.99 12.97 2.37
C GLN A 22 -10.99 11.81 2.32
N LEU A 23 -9.72 12.09 2.62
CA LEU A 23 -8.65 11.12 2.67
C LEU A 23 -8.12 11.02 4.09
N LEU A 24 -8.01 9.80 4.61
CA LEU A 24 -7.43 9.52 5.91
C LEU A 24 -6.20 8.63 5.70
N TYR A 25 -5.04 9.13 6.11
CA TYR A 25 -3.79 8.37 6.11
C TYR A 25 -3.45 7.93 7.52
N THR A 26 -2.82 6.77 7.62
CA THR A 26 -2.24 6.30 8.86
C THR A 26 -0.88 5.68 8.61
N ASP A 27 0.06 5.96 9.50
CA ASP A 27 1.35 5.29 9.56
C ASP A 27 1.25 4.21 10.65
N ALA A 28 1.05 2.97 10.22
CA ALA A 28 0.91 1.82 11.10
C ALA A 28 2.24 1.06 11.13
N PRO A 29 2.88 0.91 12.31
CA PRO A 29 4.07 0.08 12.45
C PRO A 29 3.82 -1.35 11.96
N GLY A 30 4.73 -1.91 11.15
CA GLY A 30 4.62 -3.30 10.67
C GLY A 30 4.57 -4.32 11.81
N GLU A 31 5.24 -4.01 12.93
CA GLU A 31 5.21 -4.78 14.17
C GLU A 31 3.80 -4.96 14.73
N TRP A 32 2.87 -4.03 14.51
CA TRP A 32 1.49 -4.20 14.98
C TRP A 32 0.76 -5.32 14.26
N PHE A 33 1.04 -5.52 12.97
CA PHE A 33 0.47 -6.63 12.24
C PHE A 33 1.10 -7.93 12.74
N THR A 34 2.43 -8.00 12.87
CA THR A 34 3.10 -9.19 13.44
C THR A 34 2.55 -9.53 14.84
N GLN A 35 2.43 -8.54 15.73
CA GLN A 35 1.84 -8.71 17.06
C GLN A 35 0.37 -9.13 17.00
N TRP A 36 -0.43 -8.63 16.06
CA TRP A 36 -1.81 -9.07 15.89
C TRP A 36 -1.92 -10.56 15.55
N ALA A 37 -0.96 -11.12 14.82
CA ALA A 37 -0.94 -12.54 14.51
C ALA A 37 -0.64 -13.41 15.74
N GLU A 38 0.16 -12.90 16.69
CA GLU A 38 0.59 -13.62 17.89
C GLU A 38 -0.38 -13.40 19.06
N GLU A 39 -0.77 -12.15 19.32
CA GLU A 39 -1.61 -11.71 20.44
C GLU A 39 -2.70 -10.73 19.97
N PRO A 40 -3.83 -11.24 19.45
CA PRO A 40 -4.85 -10.39 18.86
C PRO A 40 -5.44 -9.33 19.80
N SER A 41 -5.45 -9.60 21.11
CA SER A 41 -5.99 -8.72 22.14
C SER A 41 -5.15 -7.47 22.41
N GLU A 42 -3.87 -7.45 22.04
CA GLU A 42 -2.98 -6.31 22.26
C GLU A 42 -2.75 -5.47 20.98
N ALA A 43 -3.36 -5.85 19.86
CA ALA A 43 -3.16 -5.24 18.55
C ALA A 43 -4.39 -4.50 18.00
N GLU A 44 -5.13 -3.80 18.88
CA GLU A 44 -6.33 -3.02 18.53
C GLU A 44 -6.08 -2.03 17.38
N GLY A 45 -4.89 -1.42 17.34
CA GLY A 45 -4.47 -0.51 16.26
C GLY A 45 -4.39 -1.19 14.90
N ALA A 46 -3.73 -2.36 14.81
CA ALA A 46 -3.66 -3.13 13.55
C ALA A 46 -5.05 -3.59 13.12
N GLN A 47 -5.88 -4.05 14.04
CA GLN A 47 -7.24 -4.48 13.74
C GLN A 47 -8.09 -3.31 13.24
N TRP A 48 -7.97 -2.13 13.83
CA TRP A 48 -8.69 -0.95 13.36
C TRP A 48 -8.28 -0.57 11.94
N VAL A 49 -6.98 -0.51 11.65
CA VAL A 49 -6.46 -0.21 10.30
C VAL A 49 -6.91 -1.28 9.31
N ALA A 50 -6.79 -2.56 9.68
CA ALA A 50 -7.26 -3.70 8.89
C ALA A 50 -8.75 -3.62 8.55
N ASN A 51 -9.59 -3.09 9.44
CA ASN A 51 -11.03 -3.00 9.22
C ASN A 51 -11.46 -1.76 8.42
N HIS A 52 -10.72 -0.65 8.52
CA HIS A 52 -11.16 0.64 7.98
C HIS A 52 -10.36 1.12 6.76
N ALA A 53 -9.15 0.59 6.53
CA ALA A 53 -8.39 0.96 5.35
C ALA A 53 -9.07 0.48 4.06
N ASP A 54 -9.18 1.36 3.08
CA ASP A 54 -9.68 1.03 1.73
C ASP A 54 -8.56 0.52 0.81
N ALA A 55 -7.31 0.91 1.10
CA ALA A 55 -6.11 0.48 0.41
C ALA A 55 -4.91 0.53 1.36
N PHE A 56 -3.85 -0.21 1.03
CA PHE A 56 -2.62 -0.30 1.80
C PHE A 56 -1.41 0.03 0.93
N VAL A 57 -0.40 0.64 1.53
CA VAL A 57 0.94 0.78 0.94
C VAL A 57 1.90 -0.02 1.79
N LEU A 58 2.55 -1.03 1.21
CA LEU A 58 3.46 -1.92 1.92
C LEU A 58 4.91 -1.57 1.57
N LEU A 59 5.66 -1.09 2.56
CA LEU A 59 7.04 -0.61 2.38
C LEU A 59 8.08 -1.68 2.72
N ALA A 60 9.04 -1.87 1.81
CA ALA A 60 10.30 -2.56 2.05
C ALA A 60 11.43 -1.53 2.11
N ASP A 61 12.37 -1.69 3.05
CA ASP A 61 13.54 -0.80 3.19
C ASP A 61 14.76 -1.41 2.49
N SER A 62 15.23 -0.78 1.40
CA SER A 62 16.41 -1.25 0.65
C SER A 62 17.68 -1.29 1.50
N ASP A 63 17.81 -0.40 2.48
CA ASP A 63 18.98 -0.35 3.38
C ASP A 63 19.05 -1.61 4.24
N ALA A 64 17.92 -1.96 4.88
CA ALA A 64 17.79 -3.17 5.67
C ALA A 64 18.00 -4.43 4.81
N LEU A 65 17.50 -4.43 3.58
CA LEU A 65 17.63 -5.54 2.63
C LEU A 65 19.01 -5.66 1.98
N SER A 66 19.85 -4.63 2.09
CA SER A 66 21.23 -4.63 1.58
C SER A 66 22.25 -4.90 2.68
N GLY A 67 21.90 -4.59 3.93
CA GLY A 67 22.77 -4.66 5.10
C GLY A 67 23.07 -6.07 5.63
N PRO A 68 23.79 -6.16 6.76
CA PRO A 68 24.20 -7.42 7.38
C PRO A 68 23.05 -8.33 7.79
N HIS A 69 21.89 -7.76 8.13
CA HIS A 69 20.69 -8.47 8.59
C HIS A 69 19.64 -8.69 7.49
N ARG A 70 20.02 -8.57 6.21
CA ARG A 70 19.11 -8.70 5.06
C ARG A 70 18.25 -9.96 5.03
N GLY A 71 18.74 -11.07 5.59
CA GLY A 71 17.96 -12.30 5.69
C GLY A 71 16.77 -12.17 6.64
N VAL A 72 16.95 -11.45 7.75
CA VAL A 72 15.91 -11.12 8.72
C VAL A 72 14.92 -10.14 8.10
N ALA A 73 15.40 -9.03 7.52
CA ALA A 73 14.56 -8.04 6.86
C ALA A 73 13.69 -8.65 5.74
N ARG A 74 14.25 -9.58 4.95
CA ARG A 74 13.50 -10.34 3.94
C ARG A 74 12.39 -11.18 4.56
N ALA A 75 12.68 -11.89 5.66
CA ALA A 75 11.71 -12.75 6.34
C ALA A 75 10.60 -11.95 7.01
N GLU A 76 10.93 -10.82 7.66
CA GLU A 76 9.96 -9.90 8.25
C GLU A 76 9.01 -9.33 7.20
N TYR A 77 9.56 -8.90 6.05
CA TYR A 77 8.74 -8.44 4.93
C TYR A 77 7.82 -9.55 4.40
N GLU A 78 8.33 -10.77 4.25
CA GLU A 78 7.55 -11.92 3.80
C GLU A 78 6.38 -12.22 4.72
N SER A 79 6.62 -12.28 6.03
CA SER A 79 5.58 -12.48 7.05
C SER A 79 4.51 -11.39 7.01
N LEU A 80 4.93 -10.12 6.98
CA LEU A 80 4.03 -8.99 6.90
C LEU A 80 3.19 -9.01 5.62
N ALA A 81 3.81 -9.32 4.47
CA ALA A 81 3.13 -9.39 3.18
C ALA A 81 2.06 -10.51 3.16
N ILE A 82 2.38 -11.69 3.69
CA ILE A 82 1.44 -12.81 3.79
C ILE A 82 0.25 -12.43 4.66
N GLN A 83 0.50 -11.84 5.83
CA GLN A 83 -0.56 -11.42 6.73
C GLN A 83 -1.42 -10.30 6.13
N LEU A 84 -0.80 -9.35 5.45
CA LEU A 84 -1.53 -8.27 4.79
C LEU A 84 -2.38 -8.81 3.65
N ALA A 85 -1.90 -9.81 2.90
CA ALA A 85 -2.68 -10.46 1.85
C ALA A 85 -3.96 -11.13 2.39
N THR A 86 -3.89 -11.77 3.56
CA THR A 86 -5.08 -12.35 4.21
C THR A 86 -6.01 -11.26 4.75
N THR A 87 -5.44 -10.19 5.28
CA THR A 87 -6.18 -9.08 5.92
C THR A 87 -6.89 -8.19 4.91
N ALA A 88 -6.24 -7.92 3.77
CA ALA A 88 -6.73 -6.95 2.80
C ALA A 88 -8.04 -7.37 2.13
N GLN A 89 -8.44 -8.66 2.15
CA GLN A 89 -9.76 -9.13 1.69
C GLN A 89 -10.23 -8.47 0.37
N LYS A 90 -9.36 -8.51 -0.66
CA LYS A 90 -9.51 -7.90 -2.02
C LYS A 90 -9.23 -6.40 -2.14
N ARG A 91 -8.98 -5.68 -1.04
CA ARG A 91 -8.52 -4.28 -1.09
C ARG A 91 -7.12 -4.20 -1.67
N VAL A 92 -6.83 -3.07 -2.32
CA VAL A 92 -5.57 -2.90 -3.03
C VAL A 92 -4.42 -2.76 -2.05
N VAL A 93 -3.35 -3.52 -2.30
CA VAL A 93 -2.06 -3.38 -1.63
C VAL A 93 -1.05 -2.92 -2.68
N VAL A 94 -0.39 -1.79 -2.42
CA VAL A 94 0.65 -1.22 -3.28
C VAL A 94 2.01 -1.54 -2.67
N PRO A 95 2.75 -2.53 -3.21
CA PRO A 95 4.09 -2.84 -2.72
C PRO A 95 5.11 -1.79 -3.18
N VAL A 96 5.96 -1.35 -2.27
CA VAL A 96 6.94 -0.28 -2.49
C VAL A 96 8.29 -0.70 -1.94
N LEU A 97 9.36 -0.48 -2.71
CA LEU A 97 10.73 -0.55 -2.24
C LEU A 97 11.26 0.87 -2.02
N ALA A 98 11.38 1.26 -0.77
CA ALA A 98 11.89 2.55 -0.34
C ALA A 98 13.43 2.59 -0.34
N LYS A 99 13.97 3.81 -0.43
CA LYS A 99 15.41 4.07 -0.56
C LYS A 99 16.03 3.30 -1.74
N ALA A 100 15.32 3.25 -2.87
CA ALA A 100 15.73 2.48 -4.05
C ALA A 100 17.08 2.93 -4.65
N ASP A 101 17.61 4.07 -4.22
CA ASP A 101 18.99 4.51 -4.48
C ASP A 101 20.06 3.61 -3.81
N ILE A 102 19.67 2.75 -2.86
CA ILE A 102 20.52 1.74 -2.25
C ILE A 102 20.31 0.41 -2.98
N PRO A 103 21.34 -0.17 -3.62
CA PRO A 103 21.20 -1.38 -4.42
C PRO A 103 20.99 -2.62 -3.55
N VAL A 104 19.84 -3.29 -3.74
CA VAL A 104 19.52 -4.57 -3.10
C VAL A 104 20.11 -5.73 -3.93
N PRO A 105 20.70 -6.77 -3.28
CA PRO A 105 21.19 -7.96 -3.99
C PRO A 105 20.11 -8.62 -4.86
N GLU A 106 20.48 -9.02 -6.08
CA GLU A 106 19.54 -9.57 -7.09
C GLU A 106 18.66 -10.70 -6.55
N PRO A 107 19.16 -11.70 -5.78
CA PRO A 107 18.30 -12.77 -5.29
C PRO A 107 17.19 -12.28 -4.36
N ILE A 108 17.45 -11.20 -3.60
CA ILE A 108 16.45 -10.59 -2.71
C ILE A 108 15.47 -9.75 -3.52
N ALA A 109 15.95 -8.98 -4.50
CA ALA A 109 15.08 -8.21 -5.38
C ALA A 109 14.11 -9.14 -6.16
N ALA A 110 14.63 -10.22 -6.75
CA ALA A 110 13.83 -11.22 -7.45
C ALA A 110 12.81 -11.90 -6.52
N PHE A 111 13.20 -12.20 -5.28
CA PHE A 111 12.28 -12.71 -4.27
C PHE A 111 11.11 -11.76 -4.01
N LEU A 112 11.38 -10.47 -3.78
CA LEU A 112 10.34 -9.47 -3.52
C LEU A 112 9.40 -9.32 -4.72
N THR A 113 9.94 -9.24 -5.93
CA THR A 113 9.13 -9.17 -7.17
C THR A 113 8.20 -10.37 -7.28
N ASN A 114 8.71 -11.58 -7.09
CA ASN A 114 7.90 -12.80 -7.19
C ASN A 114 6.84 -12.88 -6.09
N LEU A 115 7.19 -12.51 -4.85
CA LEU A 115 6.28 -12.48 -3.72
C LEU A 115 5.13 -11.49 -3.97
N ASN A 116 5.45 -10.26 -4.35
CA ASN A 116 4.47 -9.19 -4.55
C ASN A 116 3.55 -9.47 -5.73
N LYS A 117 4.08 -10.00 -6.81
CA LYS A 117 3.29 -10.45 -7.95
C LYS A 117 2.33 -11.58 -7.58
N ARG A 118 2.80 -12.55 -6.79
CA ARG A 118 1.99 -13.69 -6.35
C ARG A 118 0.88 -13.27 -5.38
N LEU A 119 1.19 -12.43 -4.39
CA LEU A 119 0.24 -12.06 -3.33
C LEU A 119 -0.71 -10.94 -3.73
N PHE A 120 -0.23 -9.96 -4.49
CA PHE A 120 -0.97 -8.72 -4.77
C PHE A 120 -1.23 -8.48 -6.27
N GLY A 121 -0.67 -9.31 -7.15
CA GLY A 121 -0.79 -9.14 -8.60
C GLY A 121 -0.12 -7.87 -9.12
N ARG A 122 0.83 -7.31 -8.37
CA ARG A 122 1.45 -6.00 -8.63
C ARG A 122 2.96 -6.07 -8.61
N GLU A 123 3.57 -5.28 -9.49
CA GLU A 123 5.01 -5.02 -9.48
C GLU A 123 5.34 -4.03 -8.35
N THR A 124 6.55 -4.14 -7.81
CA THR A 124 7.04 -3.28 -6.73
C THR A 124 7.38 -1.89 -7.29
N ILE A 125 6.85 -0.83 -6.68
CA ILE A 125 7.20 0.54 -7.04
C ILE A 125 8.50 0.93 -6.35
N LEU A 126 9.48 1.40 -7.12
CA LEU A 126 10.77 1.84 -6.60
C LEU A 126 10.72 3.34 -6.29
N VAL A 127 10.98 3.71 -5.05
CA VAL A 127 10.95 5.11 -4.61
C VAL A 127 12.24 5.55 -3.92
N SER A 128 12.63 6.80 -4.16
CA SER A 128 13.70 7.46 -3.42
C SER A 128 13.33 8.90 -3.12
N VAL A 129 13.65 9.34 -1.90
CA VAL A 129 13.57 10.74 -1.50
C VAL A 129 14.88 11.48 -1.81
N LYS A 130 15.98 10.75 -1.99
CA LYS A 130 17.33 11.30 -2.21
C LYS A 130 17.70 11.39 -3.69
N SER A 131 17.04 10.62 -4.55
CA SER A 131 17.38 10.49 -5.96
C SER A 131 16.15 10.71 -6.83
N THR A 132 16.31 11.53 -7.88
CA THR A 132 15.29 11.78 -8.91
C THR A 132 15.25 10.70 -9.98
N ALA A 133 16.16 9.72 -9.94
CA ALA A 133 16.15 8.57 -10.85
C ALA A 133 15.01 7.56 -10.54
N PHE A 134 14.36 7.72 -9.38
CA PHE A 134 13.25 6.87 -8.93
C PHE A 134 11.99 7.71 -8.71
N GLN A 135 10.86 7.04 -8.54
CA GLN A 135 9.59 7.73 -8.31
C GLN A 135 9.59 8.43 -6.93
N PRO A 136 8.91 9.58 -6.80
CA PRO A 136 8.69 10.17 -5.49
C PRO A 136 7.75 9.29 -4.65
N ILE A 137 7.81 9.45 -3.32
CA ILE A 137 6.93 8.70 -2.39
C ILE A 137 5.44 9.00 -2.61
N THR A 138 5.09 10.10 -3.28
CA THR A 138 3.70 10.42 -3.62
C THR A 138 3.12 9.46 -4.65
N ALA A 139 3.93 8.87 -5.54
CA ALA A 139 3.43 7.98 -6.59
C ALA A 139 2.68 6.73 -6.05
N PRO A 140 3.22 5.95 -5.09
CA PRO A 140 2.46 4.85 -4.50
C PRO A 140 1.26 5.30 -3.67
N ILE A 141 1.31 6.49 -3.07
CA ILE A 141 0.18 7.08 -2.34
C ILE A 141 -0.96 7.40 -3.30
N ASP A 142 -0.65 8.07 -4.42
CA ASP A 142 -1.64 8.41 -5.45
C ASP A 142 -2.30 7.15 -6.01
N GLN A 143 -1.53 6.09 -6.26
CA GLN A 143 -2.09 4.80 -6.69
C GLN A 143 -3.00 4.16 -5.64
N GLY A 144 -2.64 4.25 -4.35
CA GLY A 144 -3.48 3.77 -3.25
C GLY A 144 -4.80 4.54 -3.16
N VAL A 145 -4.75 5.86 -3.28
CA VAL A 145 -5.93 6.74 -3.30
C VAL A 145 -6.82 6.47 -4.50
N GLU A 146 -6.25 6.40 -5.70
CA GLU A 146 -7.01 6.10 -6.92
C GLU A 146 -7.69 4.74 -6.82
N ALA A 147 -6.99 3.72 -6.32
CA ALA A 147 -7.55 2.40 -6.09
C ALA A 147 -8.69 2.40 -5.07
N ALA A 148 -8.52 3.09 -3.94
CA ALA A 148 -9.55 3.22 -2.91
C ALA A 148 -10.79 3.93 -3.44
N LEU A 149 -10.61 5.00 -4.21
CA LEU A 149 -11.70 5.75 -4.83
C LEU A 149 -12.42 4.90 -5.88
N LEU A 150 -11.70 4.22 -6.78
CA LEU A 150 -12.31 3.34 -7.78
C LEU A 150 -13.12 2.21 -7.13
N GLY A 151 -12.60 1.60 -6.06
CA GLY A 151 -13.32 0.57 -5.31
C GLY A 151 -14.65 1.09 -4.74
N ARG A 152 -14.63 2.27 -4.12
CA ARG A 152 -15.85 2.92 -3.59
C ARG A 152 -16.82 3.35 -4.68
N TYR A 153 -16.33 3.87 -5.80
CA TYR A 153 -17.21 4.28 -6.90
C TYR A 153 -17.82 3.07 -7.63
N ALA A 154 -17.05 1.99 -7.86
CA ALA A 154 -17.58 0.77 -8.46
C ALA A 154 -18.70 0.14 -7.60
N SER A 155 -18.57 0.15 -6.27
CA SER A 155 -19.62 -0.34 -5.36
C SER A 155 -20.83 0.59 -5.26
N THR A 156 -20.69 1.87 -5.62
CA THR A 156 -21.78 2.86 -5.56
C THR A 156 -22.57 2.92 -6.88
N TYR A 157 -21.92 2.61 -8.02
CA TYR A 157 -22.49 2.75 -9.37
C TYR A 157 -22.95 1.44 -10.01
N GLU A 158 -23.06 0.33 -9.27
CA GLU A 158 -23.91 -0.82 -9.69
C GLU A 158 -25.39 -0.43 -9.87
N ASN A 159 -25.77 0.83 -9.62
CA ASN A 159 -27.11 1.39 -9.84
C ASN A 159 -27.18 2.56 -10.84
N ASP A 160 -26.10 3.00 -11.52
CA ASP A 160 -26.24 4.11 -12.50
C ASP A 160 -25.18 4.11 -13.63
N ASP A 161 -25.64 3.81 -14.85
CA ASP A 161 -24.88 3.48 -16.08
C ASP A 161 -24.13 4.65 -16.77
N GLY A 162 -24.16 5.85 -16.21
CA GLY A 162 -23.73 7.06 -16.93
C GLY A 162 -22.22 7.29 -16.99
N TRP A 163 -21.49 6.99 -15.92
CA TRP A 163 -20.09 7.42 -15.74
C TRP A 163 -19.06 6.47 -16.38
N ALA A 164 -19.35 5.17 -16.42
CA ALA A 164 -18.45 4.14 -16.95
C ALA A 164 -18.06 4.37 -18.43
N ARG A 165 -18.94 5.01 -19.22
CA ARG A 165 -18.71 5.30 -20.65
C ARG A 165 -17.72 6.43 -20.92
N GLN A 166 -17.51 7.36 -19.98
CA GLN A 166 -16.65 8.54 -20.20
C GLN A 166 -15.22 8.38 -19.67
N VAL A 167 -15.00 7.52 -18.67
CA VAL A 167 -13.69 7.44 -17.99
C VAL A 167 -12.89 6.19 -18.35
N ALA A 168 -13.54 5.06 -18.64
CA ALA A 168 -12.87 3.82 -19.02
C ALA A 168 -11.86 3.96 -20.19
N PRO A 169 -12.11 4.76 -21.25
CA PRO A 169 -11.15 4.92 -22.35
C PRO A 169 -9.89 5.72 -21.97
N ARG A 170 -9.96 6.58 -20.95
CA ARG A 170 -8.83 7.44 -20.52
C ARG A 170 -7.88 6.74 -19.54
N ILE A 171 -8.36 5.71 -18.86
CA ILE A 171 -7.57 4.92 -17.91
C ILE A 171 -6.72 3.88 -18.66
N ASN A 172 -7.27 3.27 -19.72
CA ASN A 172 -6.59 2.17 -20.43
C ASN A 172 -5.31 2.58 -21.18
N SER A 173 -5.10 3.88 -21.43
CA SER A 173 -3.89 4.41 -22.09
C SER A 173 -2.74 4.72 -21.13
N ARG A 174 -2.96 4.75 -19.81
CA ARG A 174 -1.91 5.00 -18.80
C ARG A 174 -1.34 3.72 -18.17
N PHE A 175 -1.98 2.58 -18.36
CA PHE A 175 -1.52 1.27 -17.89
C PHE A 175 -0.87 0.42 -19.01
N ARG A 176 -0.69 0.99 -20.21
CA ARG A 176 0.11 0.42 -21.31
C ARG A 176 1.20 1.41 -21.72
N ALA A 177 2.18 1.60 -20.86
CA ALA A 177 3.49 2.13 -21.20
C ALA A 177 4.51 1.59 -20.20
#